data_AF-A0A8X7NC44-F1
#
_entry.id   AF-A0A8X7NC44-F1
#
_cell.length_a   1.000
_cell.length_b   1.000
_cell.length_c   1.000
_cell.angle_alpha   90.00
_cell.angle_beta   90.00
_cell.angle_gamma   90.00
#
_symmetry.space_group_name_H-M   'P 1'
#
loop_
_entity.id
_entity.type
_entity.pdbx_description
1 polymer ?
#
loop_
_entity_poly.entity_id
_entity_poly.type
_entity_poly.pdbx_seq_one_letter_code
_entity_poly.pdbx_strand_id
1 'polypeptide(L)'
;MPREKVDDALKDAKEHGCRNILALRGDPPAGQSQWEAHAAGFTCARELVEHIRANYGDYFAIAVAGFPEGHPETTEGREKELEYLKAKIDAGADFIFTQMFYDFDIFASWVKEVRAAGITVPIIPGVMPIQNYGGFERAVARFRTLVPQYFHDALDPVKNDDQAVRDVGTQLVGDMCRKILESDLGIRGLHIYTMNLERGSRMLLDYLGLTPSVNQVKQLPWVPSLTPKRREEKIRPIFWANRAKSYLSRTETWDEFPNGRWGDARSPAYGDVNAYGVSLNLTDTEARELWGAPESLDDVKALFQKFCSGDLKALPWSDTPVAKETSVIGGQLEKLNGRGFLTINSQPAVDGAPSDDKVHGWGPSNGYVYQKAYLECFVAPEKLDEIIAHFDRDPQITYHAVNAQGDMRTNTQSDAPNAVTWGCFPHSEILQPTIVESISFLAWKDEAYELGRKWAAVYEPSSPSRKLLQGLFDSWFLINVVHNDFKQPDAIFKVFESLGVAKNGTNGHA
;
A
#
# COMPACT_ATOMS: atom_id res chain seq x y z
N MET A 1 14.81 -26.68 -11.88
CA MET A 1 14.26 -25.69 -12.83
C MET A 1 15.24 -25.51 -13.99
N PRO A 2 14.79 -25.39 -15.26
CA PRO A 2 15.67 -25.07 -16.39
C PRO A 2 16.29 -23.68 -16.24
N ARG A 3 17.50 -23.47 -16.77
CA ARG A 3 18.20 -22.17 -16.73
C ARG A 3 17.40 -21.03 -17.35
N GLU A 4 16.76 -21.26 -18.50
CA GLU A 4 15.93 -20.27 -19.20
C GLU A 4 14.87 -19.62 -18.29
N LYS A 5 14.16 -20.42 -17.48
CA LYS A 5 13.16 -19.89 -16.54
C LYS A 5 13.78 -19.04 -15.43
N VAL A 6 15.02 -19.34 -15.04
CA VAL A 6 15.76 -18.52 -14.08
C VAL A 6 16.20 -17.21 -14.73
N ASP A 7 16.60 -17.24 -16.00
CA ASP A 7 16.97 -16.05 -16.78
C ASP A 7 15.77 -15.11 -16.94
N ASP A 8 14.61 -15.64 -17.30
CA ASP A 8 13.36 -14.88 -17.39
C ASP A 8 13.02 -14.23 -16.04
N ALA A 9 13.06 -15.00 -14.95
CA ALA A 9 12.76 -14.49 -13.61
C ALA A 9 13.74 -13.40 -13.15
N LEU A 10 15.04 -13.53 -13.46
CA LEU A 10 16.04 -12.52 -13.14
C LEU A 10 15.87 -11.25 -13.97
N LYS A 11 15.53 -11.39 -15.25
CA LYS A 11 15.22 -10.28 -16.13
C LYS A 11 14.00 -9.51 -15.63
N ASP A 12 12.91 -10.22 -15.33
CA ASP A 12 11.69 -9.63 -14.78
C ASP A 12 11.97 -8.93 -13.45
N ALA A 13 12.73 -9.56 -12.55
CA ALA A 13 13.11 -8.95 -11.28
C ALA A 13 13.85 -7.61 -11.49
N LYS A 14 14.81 -7.57 -12.41
CA LYS A 14 15.54 -6.33 -12.75
C LYS A 14 14.64 -5.27 -13.38
N GLU A 15 13.74 -5.65 -14.28
CA GLU A 15 12.80 -4.75 -14.95
C GLU A 15 11.83 -4.09 -13.95
N HIS A 16 11.40 -4.85 -12.94
CA HIS A 16 10.58 -4.34 -11.83
C HIS A 16 11.38 -3.65 -10.73
N GLY A 17 12.71 -3.56 -10.87
CA GLY A 17 13.59 -2.82 -9.97
C GLY A 17 14.01 -3.56 -8.71
N CYS A 18 13.79 -4.87 -8.62
CA CYS A 18 14.32 -5.69 -7.54
C CYS A 18 15.84 -5.58 -7.49
N ARG A 19 16.39 -5.39 -6.29
CA ARG A 19 17.84 -5.27 -6.07
C ARG A 19 18.41 -6.38 -5.22
N ASN A 20 17.57 -7.22 -4.63
CA ASN A 20 18.00 -8.23 -3.66
C ASN A 20 17.47 -9.59 -4.10
N ILE A 21 18.37 -10.56 -4.24
CA ILE A 21 18.04 -11.94 -4.61
C ILE A 21 18.55 -12.87 -3.52
N LEU A 22 17.68 -13.74 -3.01
CA LEU A 22 18.08 -14.87 -2.16
C LEU A 22 18.29 -16.09 -3.05
N ALA A 23 19.55 -16.46 -3.31
CA ALA A 23 19.91 -17.58 -4.15
C ALA A 23 19.80 -18.90 -3.39
N LEU A 24 18.89 -19.77 -3.83
CA LEU A 24 18.57 -21.05 -3.20
C LEU A 24 18.64 -22.18 -4.23
N ARG A 25 18.99 -23.39 -3.77
CA ARG A 25 18.86 -24.62 -4.58
C ARG A 25 17.39 -25.01 -4.74
N GLY A 26 16.62 -24.85 -3.67
CA GLY A 26 15.27 -25.38 -3.52
C GLY A 26 15.24 -26.75 -2.88
N ASP A 27 14.06 -27.10 -2.37
CA ASP A 27 13.72 -28.40 -1.79
C ASP A 27 13.16 -29.34 -2.88
N PRO A 28 13.13 -30.66 -2.65
CA PRO A 28 12.41 -31.60 -3.52
C PRO A 28 10.97 -31.15 -3.78
N PRO A 29 10.39 -31.43 -4.97
CA PRO A 29 8.97 -31.22 -5.23
C PRO A 29 8.09 -31.92 -4.18
N ALA A 30 6.91 -31.36 -3.90
CA ALA A 30 5.98 -31.94 -2.95
C ALA A 30 5.65 -33.41 -3.29
N GLY A 31 5.79 -34.30 -2.30
CA GLY A 31 5.59 -35.75 -2.47
C GLY A 31 6.84 -36.53 -2.88
N GLN A 32 7.98 -35.87 -3.14
CA GLN A 32 9.26 -36.52 -3.39
C GLN A 32 10.18 -36.37 -2.17
N SER A 33 10.93 -37.43 -1.86
CA SER A 33 11.86 -37.46 -0.73
C SER A 33 13.29 -37.07 -1.10
N GLN A 34 13.62 -37.03 -2.39
CA GLN A 34 14.96 -36.72 -2.88
C GLN A 34 14.89 -35.58 -3.89
N TRP A 35 15.88 -34.69 -3.81
CA TRP A 35 16.05 -33.61 -4.75
C TRP A 35 16.84 -34.12 -5.96
N GLU A 36 16.33 -33.86 -7.16
CA GLU A 36 17.02 -34.18 -8.41
C GLU A 36 17.27 -32.90 -9.21
N ALA A 37 18.50 -32.74 -9.69
CA ALA A 37 18.84 -31.63 -10.56
C ALA A 37 18.08 -31.75 -11.89
N HIS A 38 17.54 -30.64 -12.36
CA HIS A 38 17.03 -30.60 -13.72
C HIS A 38 18.21 -30.68 -14.71
N ALA A 39 18.12 -31.52 -15.74
CA ALA A 39 19.23 -31.77 -16.68
C ALA A 39 19.82 -30.48 -17.30
N ALA A 40 18.97 -29.48 -17.55
CA ALA A 40 19.34 -28.15 -18.05
C ALA A 40 19.30 -27.05 -16.97
N GLY A 41 19.44 -27.40 -15.69
CA GLY A 41 19.33 -26.49 -14.54
C GLY A 41 20.66 -26.19 -13.86
N PHE A 42 20.57 -25.58 -12.68
CA PHE A 42 21.67 -25.46 -11.72
C PHE A 42 21.64 -26.63 -10.73
N THR A 43 22.82 -27.08 -10.31
CA THR A 43 22.96 -28.21 -9.36
C THR A 43 23.03 -27.75 -7.92
N CYS A 44 23.52 -26.52 -7.69
CA CYS A 44 23.66 -25.94 -6.35
C CYS A 44 23.50 -24.41 -6.39
N ALA A 45 23.26 -23.82 -5.21
CA ALA A 45 23.07 -22.37 -5.10
C ALA A 45 24.32 -21.56 -5.52
N ARG A 46 25.53 -22.13 -5.40
CA ARG A 46 26.78 -21.49 -5.85
C ARG A 46 26.74 -21.18 -7.34
N GLU A 47 26.33 -22.13 -8.18
CA GLU A 47 26.26 -21.92 -9.63
C GLU A 47 25.27 -20.80 -9.99
N LEU A 48 24.19 -20.64 -9.22
CA LEU A 48 23.25 -19.55 -9.40
C LEU A 48 23.87 -18.19 -9.03
N VAL A 49 24.66 -18.12 -7.95
CA VAL A 49 25.41 -16.90 -7.59
C VAL A 49 26.38 -16.52 -8.71
N GLU A 50 27.21 -17.47 -9.17
CA GLU A 50 28.16 -17.27 -10.27
C GLU A 50 27.44 -16.77 -11.54
N HIS A 51 26.30 -17.39 -11.87
CA HIS A 51 25.49 -17.01 -13.03
C HIS A 51 24.91 -15.60 -12.92
N ILE A 52 24.37 -15.21 -11.75
CA ILE A 52 23.85 -13.86 -11.53
C ILE A 52 24.99 -12.84 -11.65
N ARG A 53 26.15 -13.11 -11.04
CA ARG A 53 27.32 -12.22 -11.14
C ARG A 53 27.82 -12.06 -12.57
N ALA A 54 27.90 -13.15 -13.33
CA ALA A 54 28.35 -13.11 -14.72
C ALA A 54 27.43 -12.27 -15.63
N ASN A 55 26.11 -12.34 -15.42
CA ASN A 55 25.14 -11.68 -16.31
C ASN A 55 24.69 -10.29 -15.84
N TYR A 56 24.78 -10.01 -14.53
CA TYR A 56 24.24 -8.78 -13.93
C TYR A 56 25.26 -7.97 -13.13
N GLY A 57 26.49 -8.47 -12.94
CA GLY A 57 27.53 -7.81 -12.14
C GLY A 57 27.05 -7.49 -10.72
N ASP A 58 27.21 -6.24 -10.33
CA ASP A 58 26.83 -5.73 -9.00
C ASP A 58 25.41 -5.15 -8.95
N TYR A 59 24.60 -5.36 -10.00
CA TYR A 59 23.22 -4.84 -10.02
C TYR A 59 22.36 -5.38 -8.87
N PHE A 60 22.51 -6.68 -8.58
CA PHE A 60 21.81 -7.36 -7.48
C PHE A 60 22.74 -7.54 -6.29
N ALA A 61 22.25 -7.26 -5.07
CA ALA A 61 22.79 -7.84 -3.86
C ALA A 61 22.27 -9.28 -3.72
N ILE A 62 23.16 -10.22 -3.41
CA ILE A 62 22.86 -11.65 -3.40
C ILE A 62 23.01 -12.20 -1.98
N ALA A 63 21.94 -12.75 -1.45
CA ALA A 63 21.93 -13.47 -0.19
C ALA A 63 22.01 -14.98 -0.42
N VAL A 64 22.57 -15.71 0.54
CA VAL A 64 22.54 -17.19 0.56
C VAL A 64 22.12 -17.72 1.92
N ALA A 65 21.59 -18.95 1.94
CA ALA A 65 21.21 -19.62 3.19
C ALA A 65 22.44 -20.19 3.94
N GLY A 66 22.40 -20.09 5.27
CA GLY A 66 23.31 -20.74 6.22
C GLY A 66 22.53 -21.58 7.25
N PHE A 67 23.16 -22.61 7.81
CA PHE A 67 22.49 -23.60 8.66
C PHE A 67 23.27 -23.78 9.97
N PRO A 68 22.93 -23.03 11.04
CA PRO A 68 23.64 -23.12 12.31
C PRO A 68 23.66 -24.52 12.91
N GLU A 69 22.59 -25.29 12.74
CA GLU A 69 22.44 -26.66 13.22
C GLU A 69 22.90 -27.73 12.20
N GLY A 70 23.30 -27.29 11.01
CA GLY A 70 23.63 -28.15 9.87
C GLY A 70 22.47 -28.34 8.90
N HIS A 71 22.79 -28.59 7.64
CA HIS A 71 21.85 -28.89 6.59
C HIS A 71 21.48 -30.38 6.64
N PRO A 72 20.18 -30.75 6.69
CA PRO A 72 19.76 -32.15 6.87
C PRO A 72 20.26 -33.14 5.81
N GLU A 73 20.62 -32.67 4.62
CA GLU A 73 21.13 -33.50 3.52
C GLU A 73 22.67 -33.54 3.45
N THR A 74 23.39 -32.76 4.24
CA THR A 74 24.85 -32.82 4.26
C THR A 74 25.30 -33.90 5.24
N THR A 75 25.88 -34.97 4.71
CA THR A 75 26.28 -36.15 5.49
C THR A 75 27.78 -36.20 5.77
N GLU A 76 28.54 -35.39 5.04
CA GLU A 76 30.00 -35.30 5.11
C GLU A 76 30.50 -34.52 6.34
N GLY A 77 29.59 -33.90 7.10
CA GLY A 77 29.87 -33.21 8.36
C GLY A 77 30.09 -31.70 8.23
N ARG A 78 30.30 -31.07 9.40
CA ARG A 78 30.32 -29.60 9.58
C ARG A 78 31.37 -28.88 8.73
N GLU A 79 32.55 -29.46 8.60
CA GLU A 79 33.65 -28.88 7.82
C GLU A 79 33.25 -28.72 6.35
N LYS A 80 32.59 -29.74 5.78
CA LYS A 80 32.12 -29.71 4.40
C LYS A 80 31.03 -28.67 4.15
N GLU A 81 30.11 -28.51 5.10
CA GLU A 81 29.08 -27.45 5.04
C GLU A 81 29.72 -26.06 4.99
N LEU A 82 30.77 -25.87 5.78
CA LEU A 82 31.49 -24.61 5.84
C LEU A 82 32.24 -24.33 4.54
N GLU A 83 32.84 -25.34 3.92
CA GLU A 83 33.41 -25.24 2.56
C GLU A 83 32.35 -24.83 1.53
N TYR A 84 31.17 -25.47 1.55
CA TYR A 84 30.08 -25.11 0.63
C TYR A 84 29.56 -23.69 0.87
N LEU A 85 29.45 -23.27 2.13
CA LEU A 85 29.09 -21.90 2.46
C LEU A 85 30.14 -20.92 1.95
N LYS A 86 31.43 -21.18 2.23
CA LYS A 86 32.55 -20.38 1.74
C LYS A 86 32.54 -20.28 0.23
N ALA A 87 32.34 -21.38 -0.49
CA ALA A 87 32.30 -21.39 -1.95
C ALA A 87 31.16 -20.52 -2.52
N LYS A 88 30.00 -20.44 -1.85
CA LYS A 88 28.92 -19.52 -2.24
C LYS A 88 29.29 -18.05 -2.01
N ILE A 89 30.01 -17.74 -0.92
CA ILE A 89 30.47 -16.39 -0.63
C ILE A 89 31.57 -15.98 -1.61
N ASP A 90 32.56 -16.85 -1.84
CA ASP A 90 33.66 -16.62 -2.78
C ASP A 90 33.15 -16.47 -4.24
N ALA A 91 32.01 -17.09 -4.58
CA ALA A 91 31.29 -16.87 -5.84
C ALA A 91 30.64 -15.48 -5.98
N GLY A 92 30.58 -14.70 -4.88
CA GLY A 92 30.11 -13.32 -4.88
C GLY A 92 28.81 -13.07 -4.12
N ALA A 93 28.41 -13.91 -3.16
CA ALA A 93 27.27 -13.59 -2.29
C ALA A 93 27.65 -12.54 -1.22
N ASP A 94 26.73 -11.61 -0.94
CA ASP A 94 26.98 -10.42 -0.12
C ASP A 94 26.62 -10.58 1.35
N PHE A 95 25.69 -11.49 1.69
CA PHE A 95 25.28 -11.76 3.07
C PHE A 95 24.59 -13.13 3.23
N ILE A 96 24.48 -13.56 4.49
CA ILE A 96 23.95 -14.87 4.86
C ILE A 96 22.66 -14.68 5.67
N PHE A 97 21.57 -15.32 5.25
CA PHE A 97 20.41 -15.56 6.12
C PHE A 97 20.52 -16.95 6.71
N THR A 98 20.36 -17.09 8.02
CA THR A 98 20.35 -18.42 8.64
C THR A 98 18.96 -19.04 8.57
N GLN A 99 18.90 -20.37 8.54
CA GLN A 99 17.72 -21.11 8.97
C GLN A 99 17.34 -20.73 10.41
N MET A 100 16.07 -20.89 10.78
CA MET A 100 15.60 -20.72 12.16
C MET A 100 16.29 -21.69 13.13
N PHE A 101 16.50 -21.22 14.36
CA PHE A 101 17.04 -21.98 15.48
C PHE A 101 16.45 -21.47 16.81
N TYR A 102 16.55 -22.26 17.87
CA TYR A 102 16.14 -21.88 19.23
C TYR A 102 17.29 -21.94 20.25
N ASP A 103 18.45 -22.45 19.86
CA ASP A 103 19.65 -22.53 20.71
C ASP A 103 20.67 -21.46 20.34
N PHE A 104 20.87 -20.49 21.25
CA PHE A 104 21.87 -19.43 21.08
C PHE A 104 23.30 -19.96 21.01
N ASP A 105 23.65 -20.97 21.82
CA ASP A 105 25.03 -21.42 21.94
C ASP A 105 25.48 -22.15 20.67
N ILE A 106 24.56 -22.90 20.03
CA ILE A 106 24.78 -23.48 18.69
C ILE A 106 25.03 -22.37 17.66
N PHE A 107 24.18 -21.34 17.63
CA PHE A 107 24.38 -20.21 16.72
C PHE A 107 25.70 -19.48 16.96
N ALA A 108 26.05 -19.23 18.23
CA ALA A 108 27.29 -18.55 18.59
C ALA A 108 28.54 -19.35 18.19
N SER A 109 28.52 -20.68 18.37
CA SER A 109 29.60 -21.56 17.88
C SER A 109 29.72 -21.48 16.36
N TRP A 110 28.60 -21.61 15.66
CA TRP A 110 28.57 -21.58 14.21
C TRP A 110 29.09 -20.25 13.65
N VAL A 111 28.73 -19.10 14.24
CA VAL A 111 29.27 -17.81 13.82
C VAL A 111 30.80 -17.77 13.98
N LYS A 112 31.34 -18.28 15.09
CA LYS A 112 32.80 -18.33 15.32
C LYS A 112 33.50 -19.18 14.28
N GLU A 113 32.95 -20.34 13.94
CA GLU A 113 33.45 -21.23 12.88
C GLU A 113 33.42 -20.52 11.50
N VAL A 114 32.31 -19.86 11.17
CA VAL A 114 32.17 -19.07 9.94
C VAL A 114 33.23 -17.97 9.84
N ARG A 115 33.49 -17.24 10.94
CA ARG A 115 34.55 -16.22 10.98
C ARG A 115 35.94 -16.84 10.89
N ALA A 116 36.20 -17.97 11.54
CA ALA A 116 37.47 -18.68 11.47
C ALA A 116 37.79 -19.18 10.05
N ALA A 117 36.78 -19.51 9.25
CA ALA A 117 36.93 -19.83 7.82
C ALA A 117 37.14 -18.62 6.91
N GLY A 118 37.29 -17.41 7.48
CA GLY A 118 37.56 -16.18 6.74
C GLY A 118 36.33 -15.57 6.06
N ILE A 119 35.12 -16.03 6.37
CA ILE A 119 33.88 -15.45 5.84
C ILE A 119 33.53 -14.22 6.67
N THR A 120 33.57 -13.04 6.04
CA THR A 120 33.38 -11.73 6.72
C THR A 120 32.07 -11.03 6.39
N VAL A 121 31.29 -11.57 5.45
CA VAL A 121 29.98 -10.99 5.07
C VAL A 121 29.01 -10.95 6.27
N PRO A 122 28.04 -10.02 6.28
CA PRO A 122 27.00 -9.98 7.31
C PRO A 122 26.24 -11.30 7.43
N ILE A 123 25.94 -11.68 8.67
CA ILE A 123 25.10 -12.81 9.03
C ILE A 123 23.83 -12.23 9.65
N ILE A 124 22.67 -12.64 9.14
CA ILE A 124 21.36 -12.25 9.63
C ILE A 124 20.65 -13.51 10.15
N PRO A 125 20.53 -13.69 11.47
CA PRO A 125 19.88 -14.85 12.06
C PRO A 125 18.37 -14.87 11.76
N GLY A 126 17.89 -16.01 11.28
CA GLY A 126 16.49 -16.34 11.15
C GLY A 126 15.88 -16.71 12.51
N VAL A 127 14.78 -16.07 12.89
CA VAL A 127 14.06 -16.33 14.14
C VAL A 127 12.57 -16.49 13.87
N MET A 128 11.94 -17.47 14.50
CA MET A 128 10.51 -17.74 14.32
C MET A 128 9.74 -17.56 15.63
N PRO A 129 8.85 -16.54 15.72
CA PRO A 129 7.98 -16.37 16.87
C PRO A 129 7.05 -17.58 17.09
N ILE A 130 6.85 -17.96 18.35
CA ILE A 130 5.98 -19.08 18.73
C ILE A 130 4.54 -18.58 18.85
N GLN A 131 3.66 -19.05 17.95
CA GLN A 131 2.27 -18.57 17.84
C GLN A 131 1.24 -19.45 18.57
N ASN A 132 1.50 -20.76 18.61
CA ASN A 132 0.72 -21.78 19.30
C ASN A 132 1.58 -23.05 19.41
N TYR A 133 1.24 -23.92 20.36
CA TYR A 133 2.07 -25.07 20.69
C TYR A 133 2.16 -26.06 19.52
N GLY A 134 1.02 -26.42 18.93
CA GLY A 134 1.00 -27.38 17.82
C GLY A 134 1.75 -26.90 16.57
N GLY A 135 1.69 -25.61 16.26
CA GLY A 135 2.43 -24.99 15.16
C GLY A 135 3.93 -24.98 15.41
N PHE A 136 4.35 -24.71 16.64
CA PHE A 136 5.74 -24.81 17.07
C PHE A 136 6.29 -26.23 16.90
N GLU A 137 5.64 -27.24 17.47
CA GLU A 137 6.06 -28.65 17.35
C GLU A 137 6.17 -29.10 15.89
N ARG A 138 5.19 -28.72 15.05
CA ARG A 138 5.23 -29.04 13.62
C ARG A 138 6.40 -28.39 12.90
N ALA A 139 6.72 -27.14 13.22
CA ALA A 139 7.86 -26.44 12.62
C ALA A 139 9.19 -27.08 13.04
N VAL A 140 9.35 -27.35 14.34
CA VAL A 140 10.52 -28.03 14.91
C VAL A 140 10.73 -29.39 14.25
N ALA A 141 9.69 -30.21 14.12
CA ALA A 141 9.77 -31.51 13.47
C ALA A 141 10.09 -31.40 11.97
N ARG A 142 9.48 -30.45 11.26
CA ARG A 142 9.68 -30.24 9.82
C ARG A 142 11.11 -29.84 9.50
N PHE A 143 11.67 -28.90 10.26
CA PHE A 143 13.00 -28.36 10.02
C PHE A 143 14.10 -29.10 10.79
N ARG A 144 13.72 -30.09 11.62
CA ARG A 144 14.61 -30.84 12.52
C ARG A 144 15.42 -29.92 13.44
N THR A 145 14.78 -28.84 13.88
CA THR A 145 15.41 -27.79 14.67
C THR A 145 15.70 -28.30 16.09
N LEU A 146 16.87 -27.97 16.62
CA LEU A 146 17.21 -28.29 18.00
C LEU A 146 16.59 -27.24 18.93
N VAL A 147 15.86 -27.72 19.94
CA VAL A 147 15.16 -26.88 20.91
C VAL A 147 15.73 -27.18 22.29
N PRO A 148 16.28 -26.17 23.00
CA PRO A 148 16.67 -26.35 24.39
C PRO A 148 15.49 -26.78 25.26
N GLN A 149 15.69 -27.75 26.14
CA GLN A 149 14.61 -28.35 26.95
C GLN A 149 13.77 -27.31 27.73
N TYR A 150 14.40 -26.21 28.17
CA TYR A 150 13.71 -25.15 28.90
C TYR A 150 12.59 -24.45 28.09
N PHE A 151 12.63 -24.49 26.75
CA PHE A 151 11.50 -24.03 25.93
C PHE A 151 10.27 -24.92 26.15
N HIS A 152 10.43 -26.23 26.07
CA HIS A 152 9.34 -27.17 26.30
C HIS A 152 8.85 -27.08 27.75
N ASP A 153 9.77 -27.02 28.73
CA ASP A 153 9.42 -26.90 30.14
C ASP A 153 8.56 -25.66 30.44
N ALA A 154 8.81 -24.55 29.74
CA ALA A 154 8.04 -23.31 29.85
C ALA A 154 6.71 -23.34 29.08
N LEU A 155 6.66 -24.03 27.94
CA LEU A 155 5.50 -24.04 27.04
C LEU A 155 4.47 -25.13 27.39
N ASP A 156 4.92 -26.29 27.89
CA ASP A 156 4.07 -27.43 28.22
C ASP A 156 2.93 -27.10 29.20
N PRO A 157 3.15 -26.31 30.28
CA PRO A 157 2.10 -25.92 31.21
C PRO A 157 0.99 -25.07 30.57
N VAL A 158 1.30 -24.33 29.50
CA VAL A 158 0.39 -23.41 28.83
C VAL A 158 -0.10 -23.90 27.47
N LYS A 159 0.28 -25.10 27.03
CA LYS A 159 0.10 -25.59 25.65
C LYS A 159 -1.32 -25.61 25.10
N ASN A 160 -2.32 -25.58 25.98
CA ASN A 160 -3.74 -25.58 25.62
C ASN A 160 -4.35 -24.16 25.56
N ASP A 161 -3.55 -23.11 25.80
CA ASP A 161 -3.94 -21.71 25.71
C ASP A 161 -3.00 -20.98 24.73
N ASP A 162 -3.49 -20.76 23.52
CA ASP A 162 -2.74 -20.08 22.45
C ASP A 162 -2.28 -18.68 22.84
N GLN A 163 -3.02 -17.98 23.72
CA GLN A 163 -2.60 -16.65 24.16
C GLN A 163 -1.41 -16.77 25.12
N ALA A 164 -1.52 -17.63 26.13
CA ALA A 164 -0.43 -17.85 27.07
C ALA A 164 0.82 -18.41 26.37
N VAL A 165 0.66 -19.31 25.39
CA VAL A 165 1.78 -19.79 24.54
C VAL A 165 2.45 -18.65 23.79
N ARG A 166 1.68 -17.71 23.21
CA ARG A 166 2.27 -16.54 22.55
C ARG A 166 3.05 -15.67 23.52
N ASP A 167 2.53 -15.43 24.72
CA ASP A 167 3.17 -14.57 25.70
C ASP A 167 4.49 -15.19 26.20
N VAL A 168 4.47 -16.48 26.59
CA VAL A 168 5.67 -17.23 27.00
C VAL A 168 6.66 -17.38 25.85
N GLY A 169 6.16 -17.74 24.67
CA GLY A 169 6.99 -17.91 23.47
C GLY A 169 7.66 -16.62 23.01
N THR A 170 6.98 -15.48 23.15
CA THR A 170 7.55 -14.15 22.88
C THR A 170 8.70 -13.86 23.82
N GLN A 171 8.55 -14.16 25.12
CA GLN A 171 9.62 -13.98 26.09
C GLN A 171 10.85 -14.84 25.75
N LEU A 172 10.65 -16.14 25.50
CA LEU A 172 11.75 -17.08 25.19
C LEU A 172 12.53 -16.66 23.93
N VAL A 173 11.81 -16.41 22.83
CA VAL A 173 12.42 -15.99 21.56
C VAL A 173 13.02 -14.58 21.68
N GLY A 174 12.36 -13.69 22.41
CA GLY A 174 12.81 -12.33 22.67
C GLY A 174 14.10 -12.27 23.47
N ASP A 175 14.21 -13.07 24.53
CA ASP A 175 15.43 -13.19 25.33
C ASP A 175 16.60 -13.73 24.51
N MET A 176 16.36 -14.74 23.67
CA MET A 176 17.34 -15.24 22.71
C MET A 176 17.78 -14.14 21.73
N CYS A 177 16.83 -13.42 21.13
CA CYS A 177 17.10 -12.34 20.18
C CYS A 177 17.91 -11.21 20.85
N ARG A 178 17.56 -10.82 22.08
CA ARG A 178 18.30 -9.83 22.86
C ARG A 178 19.74 -10.29 23.10
N LYS A 179 19.92 -11.54 23.54
CA LYS A 179 21.24 -12.15 23.74
C LYS A 179 22.08 -12.14 22.45
N ILE A 180 21.48 -12.40 21.29
CA ILE A 180 22.14 -12.29 19.98
C ILE A 180 22.61 -10.86 19.71
N LEU A 181 21.71 -9.88 19.84
CA LEU A 181 21.99 -8.47 19.53
C LEU A 181 23.02 -7.84 20.48
N GLU A 182 23.07 -8.27 21.74
CA GLU A 182 24.00 -7.77 22.76
C GLU A 182 25.35 -8.50 22.75
N SER A 183 25.47 -9.64 22.06
CA SER A 183 26.71 -10.40 21.95
C SER A 183 27.78 -9.71 21.07
N ASP A 184 29.04 -10.13 21.24
CA ASP A 184 30.18 -9.65 20.44
C ASP A 184 30.30 -10.33 19.05
N LEU A 185 29.29 -11.09 18.63
CA LEU A 185 29.26 -11.83 17.37
C LEU A 185 29.12 -10.93 16.12
N GLY A 186 28.91 -9.62 16.31
CA GLY A 186 28.80 -8.64 15.23
C GLY A 186 27.47 -8.69 14.47
N ILE A 187 26.40 -9.20 15.09
CA ILE A 187 25.06 -9.27 14.52
C ILE A 187 24.37 -7.91 14.63
N ARG A 188 23.80 -7.42 13.52
CA ARG A 188 23.20 -6.07 13.42
C ARG A 188 21.74 -6.05 13.00
N GLY A 189 21.12 -7.22 12.84
CA GLY A 189 19.73 -7.34 12.43
C GLY A 189 19.22 -8.75 12.65
N LEU A 190 17.90 -8.91 12.58
CA LEU A 190 17.20 -10.18 12.73
C LEU A 190 16.31 -10.41 11.49
N HIS A 191 16.15 -11.66 11.06
CA HIS A 191 15.19 -12.05 10.04
C HIS A 191 14.03 -12.80 10.70
N ILE A 192 12.84 -12.20 10.73
CA ILE A 192 11.67 -12.77 11.42
C ILE A 192 10.82 -13.56 10.41
N TYR A 193 10.65 -14.86 10.64
CA TYR A 193 9.71 -15.69 9.89
C TYR A 193 8.28 -15.40 10.36
N THR A 194 7.56 -14.60 9.58
CA THR A 194 6.20 -14.13 9.97
C THR A 194 5.11 -15.17 9.75
N MET A 195 5.34 -16.13 8.85
CA MET A 195 4.34 -17.13 8.44
C MET A 195 3.00 -16.52 7.98
N ASN A 196 3.05 -15.32 7.39
CA ASN A 196 1.87 -14.50 7.03
C ASN A 196 0.97 -14.13 8.23
N LEU A 197 1.53 -14.10 9.44
CA LEU A 197 0.84 -13.71 10.67
C LEU A 197 1.52 -12.46 11.29
N GLU A 198 0.73 -11.43 11.59
CA GLU A 198 1.23 -10.19 12.18
C GLU A 198 1.58 -10.35 13.67
N ARG A 199 0.68 -10.98 14.44
CA ARG A 199 0.61 -10.83 15.90
C ARG A 199 1.92 -11.17 16.62
N GLY A 200 2.45 -12.39 16.49
CA GLY A 200 3.68 -12.75 17.21
C GLY A 200 4.93 -12.01 16.71
N SER A 201 4.99 -11.61 15.43
CA SER A 201 6.09 -10.76 14.93
C SER A 201 6.06 -9.39 15.61
N ARG A 202 4.86 -8.79 15.75
CA ARG A 202 4.67 -7.52 16.43
C ARG A 202 4.99 -7.61 17.93
N MET A 203 4.50 -8.64 18.62
CA MET A 203 4.82 -8.89 20.03
C MET A 203 6.33 -9.00 20.27
N LEU A 204 7.06 -9.69 19.37
CA LEU A 204 8.51 -9.80 19.44
C LEU A 204 9.20 -8.43 19.23
N LEU A 205 8.76 -7.63 18.24
CA LEU A 205 9.29 -6.29 18.02
C LEU A 205 9.05 -5.37 19.23
N ASP A 206 7.85 -5.41 19.81
CA ASP A 206 7.51 -4.66 21.02
C ASP A 206 8.39 -5.08 22.20
N TYR A 207 8.58 -6.38 22.40
CA TYR A 207 9.44 -6.94 23.46
C TYR A 207 10.91 -6.51 23.32
N LEU A 208 11.40 -6.39 22.08
CA LEU A 208 12.76 -5.95 21.77
C LEU A 208 12.90 -4.42 21.74
N GLY A 209 11.81 -3.66 21.85
CA GLY A 209 11.83 -2.21 21.68
C GLY A 209 12.20 -1.76 20.26
N LEU A 210 11.93 -2.60 19.26
CA LEU A 210 12.25 -2.37 17.84
C LEU A 210 11.04 -1.92 17.02
N THR A 211 9.92 -1.64 17.66
CA THR A 211 8.73 -1.09 16.99
C THR A 211 9.02 0.35 16.55
N PRO A 212 8.81 0.69 15.27
CA PRO A 212 9.05 2.04 14.78
C PRO A 212 8.18 3.04 15.54
N SER A 213 8.72 4.22 15.83
CA SER A 213 7.93 5.31 16.40
C SER A 213 6.79 5.66 15.44
N VAL A 214 5.59 5.90 15.98
CA VAL A 214 4.39 6.31 15.21
C VAL A 214 4.63 7.59 14.39
N ASN A 215 5.68 8.36 14.71
CA ASN A 215 6.06 9.61 14.06
C ASN A 215 6.81 9.44 12.74
N GLN A 216 6.61 8.34 12.00
CA GLN A 216 7.14 8.25 10.64
C GLN A 216 6.29 9.16 9.75
N VAL A 217 6.68 10.44 9.69
CA VAL A 217 6.03 11.44 8.84
C VAL A 217 6.13 10.96 7.39
N LYS A 218 4.98 10.79 6.75
CA LYS A 218 4.92 10.36 5.34
C LYS A 218 5.75 11.36 4.51
N GLN A 219 6.58 10.89 3.59
CA GLN A 219 7.36 11.81 2.75
C GLN A 219 6.49 12.69 1.85
N LEU A 220 5.38 12.12 1.37
CA LEU A 220 4.37 12.76 0.52
C LEU A 220 2.97 12.35 1.05
N PRO A 221 1.88 13.05 0.68
CA PRO A 221 0.53 12.68 1.11
C PRO A 221 0.07 11.31 0.59
N TRP A 222 0.80 10.74 -0.39
CA TRP A 222 0.61 9.40 -0.94
C TRP A 222 1.90 8.57 -0.88
N VAL A 223 1.78 7.25 -1.00
CA VAL A 223 2.93 6.32 -0.94
C VAL A 223 3.71 6.36 -2.26
N PRO A 224 4.99 6.76 -2.27
CA PRO A 224 5.81 6.77 -3.48
C PRO A 224 6.09 5.35 -3.98
N SER A 225 6.22 5.20 -5.30
CA SER A 225 6.68 3.94 -5.89
C SER A 225 8.19 3.81 -5.71
N LEU A 226 8.65 2.64 -5.28
CA LEU A 226 10.08 2.33 -5.18
C LEU A 226 10.69 1.86 -6.51
N THR A 227 9.89 1.76 -7.58
CA THR A 227 10.40 1.32 -8.88
C THR A 227 11.37 2.36 -9.45
N PRO A 228 12.50 1.94 -10.05
CA PRO A 228 13.52 2.86 -10.55
C PRO A 228 13.00 3.90 -11.55
N LYS A 229 11.98 3.55 -12.35
CA LYS A 229 11.35 4.46 -13.31
C LYS A 229 10.54 5.59 -12.65
N ARG A 230 10.02 5.37 -11.44
CA ARG A 230 9.06 6.27 -10.77
C ARG A 230 9.58 6.93 -9.50
N ARG A 231 10.79 6.59 -9.05
CA ARG A 231 11.36 7.11 -7.79
C ARG A 231 11.41 8.65 -7.68
N GLU A 232 11.42 9.34 -8.82
CA GLU A 232 11.44 10.82 -8.89
C GLU A 232 10.03 11.44 -9.05
N GLU A 233 8.98 10.61 -9.16
CA GLU A 233 7.59 11.07 -9.20
C GLU A 233 7.26 11.78 -7.89
N LYS A 234 6.83 13.05 -7.99
CA LYS A 234 6.52 13.88 -6.80
C LYS A 234 5.15 14.51 -6.85
N ILE A 235 4.40 14.36 -7.94
CA ILE A 235 3.11 15.02 -8.14
C ILE A 235 2.13 14.01 -8.73
N ARG A 236 0.89 14.03 -8.25
CA ARG A 236 -0.23 13.25 -8.81
C ARG A 236 -1.52 14.09 -8.87
N PRO A 237 -2.42 13.81 -9.83
CA PRO A 237 -3.80 14.30 -9.75
C PRO A 237 -4.53 13.67 -8.58
N ILE A 238 -5.39 14.45 -7.91
CA ILE A 238 -6.11 14.01 -6.71
C ILE A 238 -7.12 12.88 -6.97
N PHE A 239 -7.57 12.70 -8.21
CA PHE A 239 -8.70 11.84 -8.57
C PHE A 239 -8.52 10.37 -8.19
N TRP A 240 -7.28 9.85 -8.25
CA TRP A 240 -6.97 8.46 -7.88
C TRP A 240 -6.45 8.31 -6.43
N ALA A 241 -6.67 9.29 -5.54
CA ALA A 241 -6.22 9.22 -4.15
C ALA A 241 -6.68 7.92 -3.44
N ASN A 242 -7.93 7.51 -3.69
CA ASN A 242 -8.52 6.29 -3.13
C ASN A 242 -8.28 5.04 -4.00
N ARG A 243 -7.53 5.15 -5.11
CA ARG A 243 -7.31 4.09 -6.10
C ARG A 243 -5.89 4.07 -6.65
N ALA A 244 -4.90 4.19 -5.77
CA ALA A 244 -3.47 4.28 -6.13
C ALA A 244 -2.99 3.14 -7.05
N LYS A 245 -3.50 1.91 -6.88
CA LYS A 245 -3.17 0.77 -7.76
C LYS A 245 -3.62 1.00 -9.20
N SER A 246 -4.80 1.59 -9.40
CA SER A 246 -5.31 1.90 -10.74
C SER A 246 -4.44 2.94 -11.42
N TYR A 247 -4.12 4.04 -10.71
CA TYR A 247 -3.21 5.07 -11.21
C TYR A 247 -1.86 4.49 -11.64
N LEU A 248 -1.26 3.63 -10.82
CA LEU A 248 0.02 2.98 -11.15
C LEU A 248 -0.07 2.12 -12.41
N SER A 249 -1.14 1.37 -12.62
CA SER A 249 -1.33 0.57 -13.84
C SER A 249 -1.54 1.45 -15.08
N ARG A 250 -2.35 2.51 -14.98
CA ARG A 250 -2.66 3.41 -16.11
C ARG A 250 -1.48 4.26 -16.58
N THR A 251 -0.49 4.45 -15.71
CA THR A 251 0.71 5.24 -16.00
C THR A 251 1.95 4.36 -16.16
N GLU A 252 1.81 3.03 -16.18
CA GLU A 252 2.92 2.06 -16.19
C GLU A 252 3.82 2.19 -17.42
N THR A 253 3.23 2.56 -18.55
CA THR A 253 3.91 2.74 -19.84
C THR A 253 4.54 4.11 -20.01
N TRP A 254 4.45 5.01 -19.03
CA TRP A 254 5.10 6.32 -19.12
C TRP A 254 6.62 6.20 -19.03
N ASP A 255 7.31 6.94 -19.90
CA ASP A 255 8.77 7.03 -19.91
C ASP A 255 9.30 8.04 -18.88
N GLU A 256 8.56 9.13 -18.65
CA GLU A 256 8.90 10.20 -17.70
C GLU A 256 7.73 10.51 -16.76
N PHE A 257 8.04 10.82 -15.50
CA PHE A 257 7.05 11.14 -14.47
C PHE A 257 7.24 12.58 -13.94
N PRO A 258 6.15 13.31 -13.66
CA PRO A 258 6.22 14.70 -13.19
C PRO A 258 7.03 14.89 -11.91
N ASN A 259 8.00 15.80 -11.97
CA ASN A 259 8.86 16.21 -10.87
C ASN A 259 8.79 17.73 -10.62
N GLY A 260 8.31 18.14 -9.45
CA GLY A 260 8.25 19.56 -9.05
C GLY A 260 7.08 20.36 -9.66
N ARG A 261 6.94 20.42 -11.00
CA ARG A 261 5.74 20.97 -11.66
C ARG A 261 5.15 19.96 -12.63
N TRP A 262 3.82 19.86 -12.64
CA TRP A 262 3.12 19.04 -13.62
C TRP A 262 3.21 19.74 -14.97
N GLY A 263 3.94 19.12 -15.89
CA GLY A 263 4.25 19.65 -17.20
C GLY A 263 3.07 19.62 -18.16
N ASP A 264 3.37 19.93 -19.43
CA ASP A 264 2.41 19.95 -20.53
C ASP A 264 1.77 18.57 -20.75
N ALA A 265 0.46 18.48 -20.50
CA ALA A 265 -0.36 17.27 -20.52
C ALA A 265 -0.56 16.64 -21.93
N ARG A 266 0.25 17.04 -22.91
CA ARG A 266 0.21 16.58 -24.31
C ARG A 266 1.04 15.32 -24.60
N SER A 267 1.75 14.74 -23.62
CA SER A 267 2.27 13.37 -23.72
C SER A 267 1.12 12.36 -23.55
N PRO A 268 1.16 11.17 -24.17
CA PRO A 268 0.01 10.26 -24.30
C PRO A 268 -0.49 9.81 -22.92
N ALA A 269 -1.45 10.55 -22.36
CA ALA A 269 -1.42 10.85 -20.93
C ALA A 269 -1.88 9.69 -20.05
N TYR A 270 -2.79 8.82 -20.47
CA TYR A 270 -3.12 7.64 -19.66
C TYR A 270 -3.36 6.49 -20.61
N GLY A 271 -2.80 5.32 -20.29
CA GLY A 271 -3.14 4.12 -21.03
C GLY A 271 -4.65 3.91 -21.02
N ASP A 272 -5.17 3.26 -22.07
CA ASP A 272 -6.51 2.69 -22.04
C ASP A 272 -6.68 1.87 -20.76
N VAL A 273 -7.89 1.80 -20.23
CA VAL A 273 -8.20 0.92 -19.09
C VAL A 273 -7.74 -0.50 -19.46
N ASN A 274 -6.59 -0.93 -18.93
CA ASN A 274 -5.84 -2.11 -19.36
C ASN A 274 -6.69 -3.40 -19.44
N ALA A 275 -6.16 -4.41 -20.11
CA ALA A 275 -6.70 -5.75 -20.40
C ALA A 275 -7.39 -6.54 -19.25
N TYR A 276 -7.31 -6.07 -17.99
CA TYR A 276 -7.96 -6.66 -16.81
C TYR A 276 -9.27 -5.93 -16.38
N GLY A 277 -9.55 -4.75 -16.95
CA GLY A 277 -10.75 -3.95 -16.67
C GLY A 277 -10.75 -3.27 -15.29
N VAL A 278 -11.66 -2.30 -15.11
CA VAL A 278 -11.92 -1.67 -13.80
C VAL A 278 -12.42 -2.74 -12.81
N SER A 279 -11.97 -2.77 -11.56
CA SER A 279 -12.43 -3.74 -10.55
C SER A 279 -12.92 -3.05 -9.28
N LEU A 280 -13.97 -3.62 -8.67
CA LEU A 280 -14.49 -3.23 -7.35
C LEU A 280 -13.63 -3.82 -6.20
N ASN A 281 -12.73 -4.76 -6.50
CA ASN A 281 -11.96 -5.52 -5.51
C ASN A 281 -12.84 -6.28 -4.49
N LEU A 282 -14.08 -6.59 -4.88
CA LEU A 282 -15.06 -7.38 -4.13
C LEU A 282 -15.68 -8.40 -5.07
N THR A 283 -16.02 -9.58 -4.54
CA THR A 283 -16.92 -10.50 -5.22
C THR A 283 -18.36 -9.95 -5.19
N ASP A 284 -19.22 -10.39 -6.11
CA ASP A 284 -20.62 -9.98 -6.13
C ASP A 284 -21.35 -10.30 -4.81
N THR A 285 -20.94 -11.37 -4.13
CA THR A 285 -21.53 -11.76 -2.84
C THR A 285 -21.13 -10.78 -1.74
N GLU A 286 -19.84 -10.48 -1.61
CA GLU A 286 -19.32 -9.49 -0.65
C GLU A 286 -19.91 -8.09 -0.91
N ALA A 287 -20.06 -7.71 -2.19
CA ALA A 287 -20.65 -6.44 -2.58
C ALA A 287 -22.12 -6.33 -2.14
N ARG A 288 -22.92 -7.39 -2.29
CA ARG A 288 -24.33 -7.43 -1.84
C ARG A 288 -24.44 -7.45 -0.31
N GLU A 289 -23.54 -8.14 0.37
CA GLU A 289 -23.47 -8.12 1.83
C GLU A 289 -23.12 -6.72 2.37
N LEU A 290 -22.23 -6.02 1.68
CA LEU A 290 -21.75 -4.70 2.08
C LEU A 290 -22.76 -3.59 1.76
N TRP A 291 -23.33 -3.58 0.56
CA TRP A 291 -24.16 -2.47 0.06
C TRP A 291 -25.67 -2.76 0.10
N GLY A 292 -26.07 -3.99 0.43
CA GLY A 292 -27.47 -4.42 0.36
C GLY A 292 -27.97 -4.42 -1.08
N ALA A 293 -29.23 -4.05 -1.30
CA ALA A 293 -29.85 -3.89 -2.61
C ALA A 293 -30.64 -2.57 -2.61
N PRO A 294 -30.01 -1.41 -2.90
CA PRO A 294 -30.69 -0.12 -2.85
C PRO A 294 -31.75 -0.04 -3.94
N GLU A 295 -32.99 0.34 -3.60
CA GLU A 295 -34.11 0.41 -4.55
C GLU A 295 -34.61 1.84 -4.77
N SER A 296 -34.17 2.77 -3.94
CA SER A 296 -34.44 4.20 -4.05
C SER A 296 -33.16 5.04 -3.99
N LEU A 297 -33.25 6.29 -4.46
CA LEU A 297 -32.14 7.25 -4.31
C LEU A 297 -31.81 7.48 -2.83
N ASP A 298 -32.79 7.41 -1.93
CA ASP A 298 -32.55 7.60 -0.50
C ASP A 298 -31.74 6.44 0.11
N ASP A 299 -31.92 5.20 -0.39
CA ASP A 299 -31.06 4.07 0.00
C ASP A 299 -29.61 4.30 -0.45
N VAL A 300 -29.42 4.81 -1.67
CA VAL A 300 -28.08 5.15 -2.19
C VAL A 300 -27.44 6.24 -1.35
N LYS A 301 -28.17 7.33 -1.04
CA LYS A 301 -27.67 8.41 -0.17
C LYS A 301 -27.29 7.87 1.21
N ALA A 302 -28.10 6.98 1.78
CA ALA A 302 -27.84 6.39 3.09
C ALA A 302 -26.52 5.57 3.11
N LEU A 303 -26.18 4.88 2.02
CA LEU A 303 -24.87 4.20 1.91
C LEU A 303 -23.70 5.18 1.94
N PHE A 304 -23.81 6.30 1.22
CA PHE A 304 -22.76 7.33 1.22
C PHE A 304 -22.66 8.03 2.58
N GLN A 305 -23.79 8.30 3.25
CA GLN A 305 -23.80 8.85 4.60
C GLN A 305 -23.12 7.90 5.60
N LYS A 306 -23.45 6.60 5.56
CA LYS A 306 -22.80 5.57 6.39
C LYS A 306 -21.30 5.45 6.10
N PHE A 307 -20.88 5.64 4.85
CA PHE A 307 -19.46 5.66 4.52
C PHE A 307 -18.78 6.84 5.22
N CYS A 308 -19.32 8.06 5.08
CA CYS A 308 -18.77 9.25 5.73
C CYS A 308 -18.78 9.21 7.26
N SER A 309 -19.75 8.52 7.90
CA SER A 309 -19.78 8.32 9.35
C SER A 309 -18.82 7.23 9.84
N GLY A 310 -18.27 6.40 8.94
CA GLY A 310 -17.42 5.26 9.25
C GLY A 310 -18.17 3.95 9.52
N ASP A 311 -19.49 3.95 9.39
CA ASP A 311 -20.34 2.76 9.56
C ASP A 311 -20.31 1.82 8.34
N LEU A 312 -19.85 2.31 7.18
CA LEU A 312 -19.61 1.53 5.97
C LEU A 312 -18.14 1.57 5.59
N LYS A 313 -17.55 0.40 5.33
CA LYS A 313 -16.09 0.26 5.12
C LYS A 313 -15.60 0.68 3.74
N ALA A 314 -16.45 0.61 2.72
CA ALA A 314 -16.06 0.85 1.33
C ALA A 314 -17.25 1.23 0.44
N LEU A 315 -16.95 1.97 -0.63
CA LEU A 315 -17.83 2.29 -1.75
C LEU A 315 -17.12 1.91 -3.05
N PRO A 316 -17.80 1.87 -4.21
CA PRO A 316 -17.16 1.53 -5.48
C PRO A 316 -15.88 2.34 -5.79
N TRP A 317 -15.83 3.61 -5.40
CA TRP A 317 -14.70 4.52 -5.63
C TRP A 317 -13.64 4.50 -4.52
N SER A 318 -13.88 3.82 -3.40
CA SER A 318 -12.95 3.71 -2.26
C SER A 318 -12.95 2.31 -1.68
N ASP A 319 -11.87 1.56 -1.91
CA ASP A 319 -11.64 0.23 -1.32
C ASP A 319 -11.05 0.28 0.09
N THR A 320 -10.87 1.48 0.64
CA THR A 320 -10.42 1.72 2.01
C THR A 320 -11.43 2.55 2.81
N PRO A 321 -11.44 2.42 4.16
CA PRO A 321 -12.23 3.29 5.01
C PRO A 321 -11.83 4.76 4.87
N VAL A 322 -12.72 5.65 5.31
CA VAL A 322 -12.51 7.10 5.29
C VAL A 322 -11.15 7.48 5.88
N ALA A 323 -10.38 8.26 5.13
CA ALA A 323 -9.08 8.76 5.56
C ALA A 323 -9.22 9.64 6.82
N LYS A 324 -8.19 9.64 7.67
CA LYS A 324 -8.20 10.40 8.92
C LYS A 324 -8.46 11.90 8.70
N GLU A 325 -7.93 12.49 7.62
CA GLU A 325 -8.18 13.90 7.29
C GLU A 325 -9.64 14.18 6.92
N THR A 326 -10.29 13.25 6.20
CA THR A 326 -11.68 13.38 5.79
C THR A 326 -12.63 13.34 6.98
N SER A 327 -12.24 12.68 8.08
CA SER A 327 -13.04 12.67 9.32
C SER A 327 -13.28 14.08 9.91
N VAL A 328 -12.41 15.06 9.61
CA VAL A 328 -12.56 16.46 10.03
C VAL A 328 -13.79 17.12 9.41
N ILE A 329 -14.17 16.70 8.20
CA ILE A 329 -15.31 17.22 7.43
C ILE A 329 -16.44 16.20 7.26
N GLY A 330 -16.40 15.09 8.00
CA GLY A 330 -17.32 13.96 7.85
C GLY A 330 -18.80 14.35 8.01
N GLY A 331 -19.11 15.22 8.97
CA GLY A 331 -20.47 15.70 9.20
C GLY A 331 -21.00 16.60 8.07
N GLN A 332 -20.14 17.42 7.46
CA GLN A 332 -20.49 18.22 6.28
C GLN A 332 -20.75 17.32 5.07
N LEU A 333 -19.91 16.30 4.86
CA LEU A 333 -20.07 15.33 3.78
C LEU A 333 -21.34 14.50 3.96
N GLU A 334 -21.68 14.08 5.17
CA GLU A 334 -22.91 13.35 5.46
C GLU A 334 -24.15 14.16 5.07
N LYS A 335 -24.20 15.45 5.45
CA LYS A 335 -25.29 16.36 5.06
C LYS A 335 -25.37 16.54 3.55
N LEU A 336 -24.22 16.65 2.88
CA LEU A 336 -24.12 16.84 1.44
C LEU A 336 -24.65 15.61 0.68
N ASN A 337 -24.26 14.41 1.10
CA ASN A 337 -24.76 13.14 0.58
C ASN A 337 -26.27 12.98 0.80
N GLY A 338 -26.78 13.34 1.99
CA GLY A 338 -28.23 13.33 2.28
C GLY A 338 -29.05 14.23 1.34
N ARG A 339 -28.43 15.26 0.76
CA ARG A 339 -29.07 16.16 -0.23
C ARG A 339 -28.88 15.69 -1.67
N GLY A 340 -28.25 14.53 -1.90
CA GLY A 340 -28.08 13.90 -3.21
C GLY A 340 -26.87 14.40 -4.01
N PHE A 341 -25.85 14.91 -3.32
CA PHE A 341 -24.53 15.15 -3.89
C PHE A 341 -23.63 14.00 -3.45
N LEU A 342 -23.51 12.97 -4.28
CA LEU A 342 -22.90 11.68 -3.91
C LEU A 342 -21.38 11.78 -3.97
N THR A 343 -20.73 12.08 -2.84
CA THR A 343 -19.30 12.39 -2.76
C THR A 343 -18.43 11.15 -2.87
N ILE A 344 -17.41 11.20 -3.73
CA ILE A 344 -16.46 10.09 -3.96
C ILE A 344 -15.03 10.44 -3.57
N ASN A 345 -14.70 11.73 -3.43
CA ASN A 345 -13.40 12.21 -3.00
C ASN A 345 -13.51 13.60 -2.33
N SER A 346 -12.63 13.89 -1.38
CA SER A 346 -12.64 15.15 -0.63
C SER A 346 -11.35 15.36 0.17
N GLN A 347 -10.94 16.62 0.34
CA GLN A 347 -9.96 17.02 1.36
C GLN A 347 -10.39 18.36 2.00
N PRO A 348 -10.12 18.56 3.30
CA PRO A 348 -10.41 19.83 3.97
C PRO A 348 -9.44 20.93 3.52
N ALA A 349 -9.77 22.19 3.82
CA ALA A 349 -8.77 23.26 3.73
C ALA A 349 -7.83 23.20 4.94
N VAL A 350 -6.54 23.45 4.70
CA VAL A 350 -5.51 23.51 5.74
C VAL A 350 -4.66 24.76 5.52
N ASP A 351 -4.61 25.61 6.55
CA ASP A 351 -3.81 26.85 6.57
C ASP A 351 -2.58 26.67 7.47
N GLY A 352 -1.55 26.02 6.93
CA GLY A 352 -0.24 25.94 7.59
C GLY A 352 -0.21 25.02 8.82
N ALA A 353 -0.65 23.77 8.68
CA ALA A 353 -0.44 22.77 9.74
C ALA A 353 1.05 22.39 9.82
N PRO A 354 1.61 22.11 11.00
CA PRO A 354 2.96 21.56 11.12
C PRO A 354 3.16 20.29 10.29
N SER A 355 4.34 20.10 9.71
CA SER A 355 4.61 18.91 8.89
C SER A 355 4.58 17.58 9.65
N ASP A 356 4.67 17.61 10.98
CA ASP A 356 4.49 16.47 11.88
C ASP A 356 3.08 16.36 12.49
N ASP A 357 2.11 17.13 11.98
CA ASP A 357 0.72 17.06 12.40
C ASP A 357 0.16 15.63 12.21
N LYS A 358 -0.61 15.16 13.21
CA LYS A 358 -1.09 13.77 13.25
C LYS A 358 -2.18 13.46 12.24
N VAL A 359 -2.78 14.47 11.61
CA VAL A 359 -3.90 14.34 10.67
C VAL A 359 -3.42 14.70 9.26
N HIS A 360 -2.76 15.84 9.12
CA HIS A 360 -2.40 16.43 7.83
C HIS A 360 -0.90 16.39 7.52
N GLY A 361 -0.06 16.06 8.51
CA GLY A 361 1.39 16.18 8.40
C GLY A 361 2.03 15.23 7.37
N TRP A 362 2.92 15.78 6.55
CA TRP A 362 3.81 15.07 5.64
C TRP A 362 5.06 15.92 5.34
N GLY A 363 6.10 15.28 4.80
CA GLY A 363 7.36 15.90 4.39
C GLY A 363 8.39 16.03 5.52
N PRO A 364 9.50 16.77 5.27
CA PRO A 364 10.52 17.05 6.28
C PRO A 364 9.98 17.73 7.54
N SER A 365 10.62 17.50 8.68
CA SER A 365 10.24 18.13 9.95
C SER A 365 10.44 19.65 9.96
N ASN A 366 9.75 20.34 10.87
CA ASN A 366 9.78 21.81 11.04
C ASN A 366 9.29 22.60 9.80
N GLY A 367 8.49 21.96 8.95
CA GLY A 367 7.81 22.62 7.83
C GLY A 367 6.33 22.85 8.12
N TYR A 368 5.64 23.39 7.11
CA TYR A 368 4.21 23.64 7.13
C TYR A 368 3.55 23.10 5.86
N VAL A 369 2.39 22.47 6.03
CA VAL A 369 1.59 21.91 4.95
C VAL A 369 0.27 22.67 4.80
N TYR A 370 -0.21 22.73 3.57
CA TYR A 370 -1.37 23.52 3.17
C TYR A 370 -2.24 22.71 2.21
N GLN A 371 -3.56 22.93 2.28
CA GLN A 371 -4.54 22.29 1.42
C GLN A 371 -5.63 23.29 1.04
N LYS A 372 -6.03 23.31 -0.23
CA LYS A 372 -7.31 23.92 -0.65
C LYS A 372 -8.44 22.91 -0.38
N ALA A 373 -9.61 23.40 0.02
CA ALA A 373 -10.77 22.53 0.13
C ALA A 373 -11.15 22.00 -1.26
N TYR A 374 -11.45 20.70 -1.32
CA TYR A 374 -11.79 20.00 -2.54
C TYR A 374 -12.94 19.03 -2.29
N LEU A 375 -13.87 18.95 -3.25
CA LEU A 375 -14.96 17.98 -3.28
C LEU A 375 -15.08 17.39 -4.68
N GLU A 376 -15.37 16.11 -4.74
CA GLU A 376 -15.75 15.40 -5.95
C GLU A 376 -17.01 14.59 -5.71
N CYS A 377 -18.03 14.76 -6.53
CA CYS A 377 -19.30 14.06 -6.36
C CYS A 377 -20.06 13.81 -7.68
N PHE A 378 -20.98 12.85 -7.65
CA PHE A 378 -22.00 12.73 -8.68
C PHE A 378 -23.21 13.62 -8.34
N VAL A 379 -23.71 14.33 -9.34
CA VAL A 379 -24.82 15.28 -9.22
C VAL A 379 -25.87 15.02 -10.30
N ALA A 380 -27.13 15.02 -9.87
CA ALA A 380 -28.26 14.85 -10.77
C ALA A 380 -28.35 16.01 -11.79
N PRO A 381 -28.67 15.75 -13.07
CA PRO A 381 -28.73 16.78 -14.11
C PRO A 381 -29.64 17.97 -13.75
N GLU A 382 -30.77 17.71 -13.09
CA GLU A 382 -31.74 18.73 -12.67
C GLU A 382 -31.21 19.71 -11.63
N LYS A 383 -30.12 19.37 -10.92
CA LYS A 383 -29.45 20.25 -9.93
C LYS A 383 -28.23 20.96 -10.49
N LEU A 384 -27.73 20.54 -11.66
CA LEU A 384 -26.44 20.95 -12.19
C LEU A 384 -26.40 22.46 -12.51
N ASP A 385 -27.40 22.96 -13.23
CA ASP A 385 -27.43 24.37 -13.63
C ASP A 385 -27.56 25.30 -12.43
N GLU A 386 -28.33 24.89 -11.41
CA GLU A 386 -28.50 25.66 -10.18
C GLU A 386 -27.18 25.75 -9.40
N ILE A 387 -26.46 24.63 -9.21
CA ILE A 387 -25.18 24.64 -8.49
C ILE A 387 -24.10 25.41 -9.27
N ILE A 388 -24.02 25.23 -10.58
CA ILE A 388 -23.07 25.98 -11.44
C ILE A 388 -23.32 27.48 -11.33
N ALA A 389 -24.58 27.92 -11.35
CA ALA A 389 -24.91 29.34 -11.19
C ALA A 389 -24.50 29.91 -9.82
N HIS A 390 -24.36 29.07 -8.78
CA HIS A 390 -23.79 29.51 -7.50
C HIS A 390 -22.25 29.52 -7.55
N PHE A 391 -21.61 28.52 -8.18
CA PHE A 391 -20.16 28.52 -8.37
C PHE A 391 -19.69 29.72 -9.17
N ASP A 392 -20.37 30.09 -10.24
CA ASP A 392 -20.00 31.23 -11.10
C ASP A 392 -20.13 32.58 -10.38
N ARG A 393 -20.85 32.65 -9.25
CA ARG A 393 -20.94 33.86 -8.42
C ARG A 393 -19.77 34.02 -7.46
N ASP A 394 -19.06 32.92 -7.16
CA ASP A 394 -17.92 32.93 -6.26
C ASP A 394 -16.61 32.84 -7.06
N PRO A 395 -15.83 33.94 -7.17
CA PRO A 395 -14.58 33.93 -7.92
C PRO A 395 -13.50 33.05 -7.28
N GLN A 396 -13.69 32.58 -6.05
CA GLN A 396 -12.78 31.63 -5.40
C GLN A 396 -13.06 30.18 -5.79
N ILE A 397 -14.16 29.88 -6.46
CA ILE A 397 -14.49 28.50 -6.86
C ILE A 397 -13.97 28.20 -8.26
N THR A 398 -13.30 27.06 -8.38
CA THR A 398 -12.97 26.43 -9.66
C THR A 398 -13.65 25.08 -9.74
N TYR A 399 -14.31 24.76 -10.85
CA TYR A 399 -14.98 23.47 -11.02
C TYR A 399 -14.78 22.87 -12.42
N HIS A 400 -14.88 21.55 -12.50
CA HIS A 400 -15.10 20.83 -13.76
C HIS A 400 -16.21 19.82 -13.56
N ALA A 401 -17.25 19.89 -14.39
CA ALA A 401 -18.36 18.95 -14.43
C ALA A 401 -18.35 18.22 -15.77
N VAL A 402 -18.46 16.89 -15.77
CA VAL A 402 -18.48 16.10 -16.99
C VAL A 402 -19.47 14.95 -16.87
N ASN A 403 -20.22 14.66 -17.93
CA ASN A 403 -21.08 13.47 -17.96
C ASN A 403 -20.34 12.24 -18.56
N ALA A 404 -21.01 11.08 -18.57
CA ALA A 404 -20.44 9.85 -19.11
C ALA A 404 -20.04 9.99 -20.60
N GLN A 405 -20.78 10.80 -21.36
CA GLN A 405 -20.55 11.04 -22.79
C GLN A 405 -19.39 12.03 -23.05
N GLY A 406 -18.86 12.68 -22.01
CA GLY A 406 -17.76 13.65 -22.12
C GLY A 406 -18.19 15.10 -22.35
N ASP A 407 -19.47 15.44 -22.17
CA ASP A 407 -19.93 16.83 -22.16
C ASP A 407 -19.41 17.54 -20.91
N MET A 408 -18.40 18.40 -21.10
CA MET A 408 -17.68 19.07 -20.03
C MET A 408 -18.12 20.53 -19.88
N ARG A 409 -18.36 20.95 -18.63
CA ARG A 409 -18.62 22.34 -18.22
C ARG A 409 -17.63 22.75 -17.16
N THR A 410 -17.02 23.92 -17.30
CA THR A 410 -16.01 24.43 -16.37
C THR A 410 -15.93 25.94 -16.44
N ASN A 411 -15.53 26.58 -15.34
CA ASN A 411 -15.16 28.00 -15.32
C ASN A 411 -13.64 28.24 -15.46
N THR A 412 -12.85 27.17 -15.63
CA THR A 412 -11.41 27.23 -15.85
C THR A 412 -11.10 27.62 -17.30
N GLN A 413 -10.29 28.66 -17.50
CA GLN A 413 -9.85 29.11 -18.82
C GLN A 413 -8.39 28.72 -19.15
N SER A 414 -7.71 28.05 -18.22
CA SER A 414 -6.31 27.65 -18.34
C SER A 414 -6.19 26.13 -18.28
N ASP A 415 -5.36 25.57 -19.16
CA ASP A 415 -4.97 24.15 -19.10
C ASP A 415 -3.91 23.89 -18.02
N ALA A 416 -3.48 24.93 -17.29
CA ALA A 416 -2.51 24.78 -16.22
C ALA A 416 -3.12 24.09 -14.98
N PRO A 417 -2.38 23.20 -14.32
CA PRO A 417 -2.86 22.47 -13.16
C PRO A 417 -3.02 23.40 -11.94
N ASN A 418 -4.12 23.23 -11.21
CA ASN A 418 -4.37 23.91 -9.94
C ASN A 418 -3.78 23.08 -8.79
N ALA A 419 -2.73 23.59 -8.13
CA ALA A 419 -2.18 22.95 -6.94
C ALA A 419 -3.18 23.04 -5.77
N VAL A 420 -3.50 21.89 -5.18
CA VAL A 420 -4.46 21.77 -4.07
C VAL A 420 -3.83 21.28 -2.77
N THR A 421 -2.63 20.71 -2.81
CA THR A 421 -1.86 20.37 -1.61
C THR A 421 -0.40 20.74 -1.84
N TRP A 422 0.20 21.49 -0.91
CA TRP A 422 1.60 21.89 -0.97
C TRP A 422 2.23 21.99 0.42
N GLY A 423 3.56 22.02 0.46
CA GLY A 423 4.33 22.11 1.69
C GLY A 423 5.56 22.99 1.52
N CYS A 424 5.84 23.78 2.56
CA CYS A 424 6.99 24.64 2.69
C CYS A 424 7.90 24.09 3.79
N PHE A 425 9.13 23.73 3.44
CA PHE A 425 10.04 23.04 4.35
C PHE A 425 11.38 23.79 4.46
N PRO A 426 12.05 23.79 5.63
CA PRO A 426 13.38 24.34 5.76
C PRO A 426 14.35 23.71 4.76
N HIS A 427 15.17 24.55 4.11
CA HIS A 427 16.23 24.12 3.19
C HIS A 427 15.74 23.31 1.97
N SER A 428 14.48 23.46 1.58
CA SER A 428 13.91 22.82 0.38
C SER A 428 13.07 23.80 -0.44
N GLU A 429 12.90 23.51 -1.72
CA GLU A 429 11.90 24.19 -2.54
C GLU A 429 10.49 23.78 -2.12
N ILE A 430 9.49 24.56 -2.52
CA ILE A 430 8.08 24.24 -2.26
C ILE A 430 7.71 22.95 -3.02
N LEU A 431 7.13 22.00 -2.29
CA LEU A 431 6.60 20.77 -2.86
C LEU A 431 5.09 20.91 -3.06
N GLN A 432 4.59 20.55 -4.24
CA GLN A 432 3.16 20.60 -4.59
C GLN A 432 2.67 19.23 -5.09
N PRO A 433 2.52 18.24 -4.21
CA PRO A 433 2.33 16.84 -4.62
C PRO A 433 0.95 16.48 -5.14
N THR A 434 -0.03 17.37 -5.00
CA THR A 434 -1.41 17.09 -5.40
C THR A 434 -2.00 18.26 -6.19
N ILE A 435 -2.56 17.94 -7.34
CA ILE A 435 -3.13 18.90 -8.29
C ILE A 435 -4.53 18.49 -8.75
N VAL A 436 -5.22 19.45 -9.37
CA VAL A 436 -6.47 19.27 -10.12
C VAL A 436 -6.27 19.86 -11.51
N GLU A 437 -6.58 19.08 -12.56
CA GLU A 437 -6.49 19.51 -13.96
C GLU A 437 -7.46 18.72 -14.87
N SER A 438 -7.87 19.33 -15.99
CA SER A 438 -8.96 18.87 -16.85
C SER A 438 -8.71 17.56 -17.61
N ILE A 439 -7.50 17.34 -18.12
CA ILE A 439 -7.13 16.16 -18.93
C ILE A 439 -7.11 14.90 -18.06
N SER A 440 -6.47 14.94 -16.91
CA SER A 440 -6.53 13.85 -15.93
C SER A 440 -7.94 13.61 -15.43
N PHE A 441 -8.76 14.66 -15.27
CA PHE A 441 -10.16 14.49 -14.88
C PHE A 441 -10.98 13.78 -15.96
N LEU A 442 -10.77 14.12 -17.24
CA LEU A 442 -11.38 13.41 -18.37
C LEU A 442 -10.93 11.95 -18.42
N ALA A 443 -9.66 11.65 -18.16
CA ALA A 443 -9.16 10.28 -18.12
C ALA A 443 -9.73 9.49 -16.92
N TRP A 444 -9.91 10.16 -15.78
CA TRP A 444 -10.51 9.58 -14.58
C TRP A 444 -12.00 9.28 -14.75
N LYS A 445 -12.76 10.15 -15.44
CA LYS A 445 -14.23 10.02 -15.58
C LYS A 445 -14.64 8.62 -16.03
N ASP A 446 -13.91 8.05 -17.00
CA ASP A 446 -14.28 6.77 -17.59
C ASP A 446 -14.21 5.64 -16.57
N GLU A 447 -13.19 5.66 -15.71
CA GLU A 447 -13.08 4.72 -14.59
C GLU A 447 -14.16 4.98 -13.53
N ALA A 448 -14.41 6.26 -13.18
CA ALA A 448 -15.41 6.63 -12.19
C ALA A 448 -16.82 6.15 -12.59
N TYR A 449 -17.21 6.33 -13.86
CA TYR A 449 -18.48 5.85 -14.38
C TYR A 449 -18.54 4.32 -14.48
N GLU A 450 -17.44 3.69 -14.90
CA GLU A 450 -17.39 2.23 -15.00
C GLU A 450 -17.50 1.56 -13.63
N LEU A 451 -16.95 2.15 -12.56
CA LEU A 451 -17.16 1.68 -11.19
C LEU A 451 -18.65 1.69 -10.80
N GLY A 452 -19.37 2.76 -11.17
CA GLY A 452 -20.83 2.84 -10.97
C GLY A 452 -21.59 1.76 -11.75
N ARG A 453 -21.21 1.50 -13.01
CA ARG A 453 -21.81 0.44 -13.83
C ARG A 453 -21.52 -0.96 -13.31
N LYS A 454 -20.32 -1.19 -12.78
CA LYS A 454 -19.94 -2.44 -12.12
C LYS A 454 -20.69 -2.64 -10.82
N TRP A 455 -20.88 -1.59 -10.02
CA TRP A 455 -21.74 -1.67 -8.85
C TRP A 455 -23.17 -2.05 -9.23
N ALA A 456 -23.72 -1.45 -10.28
CA ALA A 456 -25.00 -1.88 -10.79
C ALA A 456 -24.98 -3.36 -11.22
N ALA A 457 -23.89 -3.86 -11.80
CA ALA A 457 -23.78 -5.21 -12.37
C ALA A 457 -23.74 -6.32 -11.33
N VAL A 458 -23.49 -5.96 -10.07
CA VAL A 458 -23.65 -6.85 -8.92
C VAL A 458 -25.10 -7.36 -8.80
N TYR A 459 -26.09 -6.64 -9.32
CA TYR A 459 -27.51 -7.02 -9.21
C TYR A 459 -28.08 -7.60 -10.51
N GLU A 460 -29.11 -8.43 -10.36
CA GLU A 460 -29.80 -9.06 -11.48
C GLU A 460 -30.33 -8.01 -12.49
N PRO A 461 -30.24 -8.25 -13.81
CA PRO A 461 -30.61 -7.26 -14.84
C PRO A 461 -32.02 -6.66 -14.70
N SER A 462 -32.98 -7.44 -14.20
CA SER A 462 -34.37 -7.02 -14.05
C SER A 462 -34.68 -6.30 -12.73
N SER A 463 -33.75 -6.33 -11.77
CA SER A 463 -33.95 -5.83 -10.42
C SER A 463 -34.15 -4.30 -10.36
N PRO A 464 -34.91 -3.79 -9.37
CA PRO A 464 -35.01 -2.35 -9.12
C PRO A 464 -33.63 -1.71 -8.90
N SER A 465 -32.75 -2.36 -8.13
CA SER A 465 -31.40 -1.86 -7.83
C SER A 465 -30.54 -1.67 -9.07
N ARG A 466 -30.52 -2.66 -10.00
CA ARG A 466 -29.78 -2.54 -11.26
C ARG A 466 -30.23 -1.32 -12.06
N LYS A 467 -31.55 -1.18 -12.24
CA LYS A 467 -32.15 -0.09 -13.03
C LYS A 467 -31.89 1.27 -12.41
N LEU A 468 -32.02 1.38 -11.09
CA LEU A 468 -31.71 2.60 -10.34
C LEU A 468 -30.26 3.02 -10.56
N LEU A 469 -29.31 2.13 -10.26
CA LEU A 469 -27.87 2.46 -10.32
C LEU A 469 -27.41 2.74 -11.74
N GLN A 470 -27.89 1.99 -12.74
CA GLN A 470 -27.63 2.31 -14.15
C GLN A 470 -28.18 3.69 -14.51
N GLY A 471 -29.43 3.98 -14.16
CA GLY A 471 -30.05 5.28 -14.42
C GLY A 471 -29.26 6.44 -13.80
N LEU A 472 -28.77 6.28 -12.57
CA LEU A 472 -27.91 7.27 -11.91
C LEU A 472 -26.62 7.49 -12.70
N PHE A 473 -25.82 6.45 -12.92
CA PHE A 473 -24.47 6.60 -13.50
C PHE A 473 -24.46 6.78 -15.02
N ASP A 474 -25.56 6.55 -15.73
CA ASP A 474 -25.64 6.85 -17.16
C ASP A 474 -26.08 8.31 -17.43
N SER A 475 -26.70 8.98 -16.46
CA SER A 475 -27.25 10.33 -16.63
C SER A 475 -26.62 11.41 -15.76
N TRP A 476 -26.10 11.09 -14.57
CA TRP A 476 -25.57 12.07 -13.64
C TRP A 476 -24.21 12.63 -14.09
N PHE A 477 -23.92 13.86 -13.69
CA PHE A 477 -22.63 14.50 -13.92
C PHE A 477 -21.67 14.20 -12.78
N LEU A 478 -20.42 13.90 -13.11
CA LEU A 478 -19.31 13.90 -12.18
C LEU A 478 -18.75 15.32 -12.11
N ILE A 479 -18.70 15.90 -10.91
CA ILE A 479 -18.15 17.24 -10.69
C ILE A 479 -17.01 17.21 -9.68
N ASN A 480 -15.92 17.90 -10.00
CA ASN A 480 -14.92 18.30 -9.02
C ASN A 480 -14.96 19.80 -8.78
N VAL A 481 -14.78 20.22 -7.52
CA VAL A 481 -14.85 21.61 -7.07
C VAL A 481 -13.69 21.88 -6.13
N VAL A 482 -13.00 23.00 -6.35
CA VAL A 482 -11.93 23.53 -5.50
C VAL A 482 -12.33 24.91 -5.01
N HIS A 483 -12.22 25.16 -3.70
CA HIS A 483 -12.26 26.52 -3.16
C HIS A 483 -10.83 27.04 -2.98
N ASN A 484 -10.47 28.08 -3.71
CA ASN A 484 -9.09 28.55 -3.83
C ASN A 484 -8.58 29.32 -2.60
N ASP A 485 -9.48 29.93 -1.83
CA ASP A 485 -9.13 30.52 -0.54
C ASP A 485 -9.13 29.45 0.55
N PHE A 486 -7.95 28.87 0.78
CA PHE A 486 -7.69 27.83 1.77
C PHE A 486 -7.82 28.33 3.23
N LYS A 487 -7.97 29.64 3.44
CA LYS A 487 -8.19 30.21 4.78
C LYS A 487 -9.64 30.14 5.23
N GLN A 488 -10.55 29.76 4.32
CA GLN A 488 -11.98 29.62 4.60
C GLN A 488 -12.39 28.14 4.52
N PRO A 489 -12.24 27.37 5.63
CA PRO A 489 -12.42 25.91 5.60
C PRO A 489 -13.84 25.46 5.24
N ASP A 490 -14.85 26.25 5.61
CA ASP A 490 -16.26 25.89 5.37
C ASP A 490 -16.85 26.49 4.08
N ALA A 491 -16.12 27.37 3.37
CA ALA A 491 -16.69 28.13 2.27
C ALA A 491 -17.16 27.24 1.10
N ILE A 492 -16.44 26.14 0.83
CA ILE A 492 -16.85 25.17 -0.20
C ILE A 492 -18.23 24.58 0.08
N PHE A 493 -18.59 24.35 1.35
CA PHE A 493 -19.85 23.71 1.74
C PHE A 493 -21.03 24.69 1.72
N LYS A 494 -20.82 25.95 2.08
CA LYS A 494 -21.86 26.99 2.11
C LYS A 494 -22.60 27.12 0.78
N VAL A 495 -21.88 26.95 -0.33
CA VAL A 495 -22.48 27.02 -1.67
C VAL A 495 -23.52 25.92 -1.87
N PHE A 496 -23.20 24.70 -1.46
CA PHE A 496 -24.17 23.61 -1.50
C PHE A 496 -25.32 23.87 -0.53
N GLU A 497 -25.07 24.33 0.70
CA GLU A 497 -26.10 24.64 1.72
C GLU A 497 -27.17 25.61 1.23
N SER A 498 -26.79 26.57 0.38
CA SER A 498 -27.72 27.57 -0.16
C SER A 498 -28.74 27.03 -1.17
N LEU A 499 -28.51 25.85 -1.76
CA LEU A 499 -29.40 25.27 -2.77
C LEU A 499 -30.78 24.86 -2.24
N GLY A 500 -31.84 25.23 -2.95
CA GLY A 500 -33.22 24.92 -2.55
C GLY A 500 -33.75 25.70 -1.35
N VAL A 501 -32.99 26.63 -0.77
CA VAL A 501 -33.52 27.62 0.18
C VAL A 501 -34.17 28.73 -0.64
N ALA A 502 -35.49 28.68 -0.79
CA ALA A 502 -36.25 29.75 -1.42
C ALA A 502 -35.82 31.10 -0.80
N LYS A 503 -35.44 32.07 -1.65
CA LYS A 503 -35.30 33.46 -1.21
C LYS A 503 -36.67 33.88 -0.66
N ASN A 504 -36.84 33.85 0.65
CA ASN A 504 -37.92 34.56 1.30
C ASN A 504 -37.74 36.03 0.94
N GLY A 505 -38.51 36.47 -0.06
CA GLY A 505 -38.52 37.83 -0.52
C GLY A 505 -38.84 38.74 0.66
N THR A 506 -37.90 39.61 1.00
CA THR A 506 -38.20 40.83 1.74
C THR A 506 -39.01 41.74 0.83
N ASN A 507 -40.30 41.45 0.67
CA ASN A 507 -41.31 42.43 0.31
C ASN A 507 -41.76 43.12 1.60
N GLY A 508 -41.01 44.16 1.99
CA GLY A 508 -41.51 45.22 2.87
C GLY A 508 -41.69 46.46 2.03
N HIS A 509 -42.93 46.73 1.59
CA HIS A 509 -43.33 47.98 0.96
C HIS A 509 -43.53 49.09 2.00
N ALA A 510 -43.27 50.32 1.53
CA ALA A 510 -43.67 51.65 2.04
C ALA A 510 -42.87 52.21 3.22
#